data_AF-A0A935X296-F1
#
_entry.id   AF-A0A935X296-F1
#
_cell.length_a   1.000
_cell.length_b   1.000
_cell.length_c   1.000
_cell.angle_alpha   90.00
_cell.angle_beta   90.00
_cell.angle_gamma   90.00
#
_symmetry.space_group_name_H-M   'P 1'
#
loop_
_entity.id
_entity.type
_entity.pdbx_description
1 polymer ?
#
loop_
_entity_poly.entity_id
_entity_poly.type
_entity_poly.pdbx_seq_one_letter_code
_entity_poly.pdbx_strand_id
1 'polypeptide(L)'
;MTCLSVCFSLSFSFSFSQGLVPGSLGLIAVAVAAPPPPSTTSGQPSHSPKPANAPAAPAAPGSTVVDRVRASVDRALEILRDPKMQGKANTAERHKRLRAVSDEMFDWTAMARKSLGVHWRKLNDKDRARFTNTFKDLLAKYYLDQIDRFQGQEQVLFKGTGSGSEGDVEVKMTLVTSSKEEVPIHFFVDTNQKVVDVSIEGVSIANHYRGTFDRLLVNGTFDDMMKKLERKRGK
;
A
#
# COMPACT_ATOMS: atom_id res chain seq x y z
N MET A 1 -50.58 -8.47 -58.73
CA MET A 1 -51.16 -8.59 -57.37
C MET A 1 -50.10 -8.11 -56.39
N THR A 2 -50.12 -6.84 -55.94
CA THR A 2 -50.87 -6.32 -54.75
C THR A 2 -50.30 -6.82 -53.42
N CYS A 3 -50.10 -6.02 -52.36
CA CYS A 3 -50.09 -4.56 -52.22
C CYS A 3 -49.51 -4.17 -50.82
N LEU A 4 -49.14 -2.90 -50.66
CA LEU A 4 -49.14 -2.06 -49.45
C LEU A 4 -48.91 -2.64 -48.02
N SER A 5 -47.88 -2.07 -47.39
CA SER A 5 -47.78 -1.59 -45.99
C SER A 5 -49.08 -1.32 -45.21
N VAL A 6 -49.10 -1.70 -43.91
CA VAL A 6 -49.84 -0.99 -42.83
C VAL A 6 -49.03 -1.04 -41.52
N CYS A 7 -48.94 0.09 -40.82
CA CYS A 7 -48.32 0.22 -39.49
C CYS A 7 -49.36 0.14 -38.35
N PHE A 8 -48.97 -0.43 -37.20
CA PHE A 8 -49.64 -0.21 -35.89
C PHE A 8 -48.58 -0.46 -34.80
N SER A 9 -47.91 0.56 -34.24
CA SER A 9 -48.42 1.60 -33.34
C SER A 9 -48.95 1.05 -32.01
N LEU A 10 -48.08 1.00 -31.01
CA LEU A 10 -48.42 0.91 -29.59
C LEU A 10 -47.51 1.87 -28.82
N SER A 11 -47.98 3.12 -28.72
CA SER A 11 -47.34 4.15 -27.93
C SER A 11 -47.54 3.89 -26.44
N PHE A 12 -46.46 3.82 -25.66
CA PHE A 12 -46.54 4.00 -24.21
C PHE A 12 -45.82 5.29 -23.82
N SER A 13 -46.56 6.40 -23.86
CA SER A 13 -46.08 7.70 -23.40
C SER A 13 -45.98 7.70 -21.88
N PHE A 14 -44.75 7.70 -21.35
CA PHE A 14 -44.50 8.17 -19.99
C PHE A 14 -43.82 9.54 -20.05
N SER A 15 -44.65 10.57 -20.07
CA SER A 15 -44.20 11.94 -19.89
C SER A 15 -43.86 12.16 -18.42
N PHE A 16 -42.58 12.36 -18.10
CA PHE A 16 -42.20 12.94 -16.82
C PHE A 16 -41.41 14.23 -17.05
N SER A 17 -42.03 15.33 -16.65
CA SER A 17 -41.54 16.68 -16.93
C SER A 17 -40.36 17.07 -16.04
N GLN A 18 -39.45 17.82 -16.66
CA GLN A 18 -38.49 18.76 -16.10
C GLN A 18 -38.47 18.94 -14.56
N GLY A 19 -37.33 18.63 -13.96
CA GLY A 19 -36.98 18.91 -12.57
C GLY A 19 -35.50 19.26 -12.40
N LEU A 20 -34.98 20.14 -13.26
CA LEU A 20 -33.57 20.48 -13.33
C LEU A 20 -33.19 21.47 -12.20
N VAL A 21 -32.66 20.93 -11.08
CA VAL A 21 -32.15 21.72 -9.96
C VAL A 21 -30.62 21.90 -10.11
N PRO A 22 -30.11 23.11 -10.39
CA PRO A 22 -28.68 23.37 -10.41
C PRO A 22 -28.17 23.58 -8.98
N GLY A 23 -27.65 22.51 -8.36
CA GLY A 23 -27.15 22.50 -6.98
C GLY A 23 -25.78 21.87 -6.87
N SER A 24 -24.73 22.67 -7.07
CA SER A 24 -23.34 22.23 -7.00
C SER A 24 -22.98 21.62 -5.63
N LEU A 25 -22.54 20.36 -5.63
CA LEU A 25 -21.32 19.92 -4.95
C LEU A 25 -21.02 18.48 -5.36
N GLY A 26 -20.04 18.30 -6.24
CA GLY A 26 -19.64 16.99 -6.74
C GLY A 26 -19.16 16.09 -5.60
N LEU A 27 -19.91 15.02 -5.35
CA LEU A 27 -19.49 13.90 -4.52
C LEU A 27 -18.36 13.14 -5.22
N ILE A 28 -17.17 13.73 -5.24
CA ILE A 28 -15.94 13.01 -5.56
C ILE A 28 -15.70 12.05 -4.38
N ALA A 29 -16.32 10.88 -4.49
CA ALA A 29 -15.96 9.69 -3.73
C ALA A 29 -14.56 9.26 -4.19
N VAL A 30 -13.53 10.03 -3.81
CA VAL A 30 -12.14 9.59 -3.88
C VAL A 30 -12.05 8.40 -2.93
N ALA A 31 -12.21 7.21 -3.51
CA ALA A 31 -11.73 6.01 -2.90
C ALA A 31 -10.23 6.22 -2.70
N VAL A 32 -9.85 6.60 -1.48
CA VAL A 32 -8.50 6.35 -0.93
C VAL A 32 -8.40 4.83 -0.85
N ALA A 33 -8.28 4.20 -2.00
CA ALA A 33 -8.03 2.78 -2.13
C ALA A 33 -6.66 2.56 -1.51
N ALA A 34 -6.56 1.53 -0.69
CA ALA A 34 -5.25 1.01 -0.36
C ALA A 34 -4.49 0.73 -1.68
N PRO A 35 -3.15 0.83 -1.70
CA PRO A 35 -2.36 0.46 -2.87
C PRO A 35 -2.87 -0.88 -3.40
N PRO A 36 -3.09 -1.00 -4.73
CA PRO A 36 -3.75 -2.15 -5.31
C PRO A 36 -3.08 -3.44 -4.79
N PRO A 37 -3.86 -4.48 -4.47
CA PRO A 37 -3.25 -5.78 -4.17
C PRO A 37 -2.38 -6.19 -5.37
N PRO A 38 -1.32 -6.99 -5.14
CA PRO A 38 -0.49 -7.45 -6.24
C PRO A 38 -1.36 -8.06 -7.33
N SER A 39 -1.17 -7.56 -8.55
CA SER A 39 -2.14 -7.74 -9.62
C SER A 39 -1.93 -9.08 -10.28
N THR A 40 -2.72 -10.09 -9.88
CA THR A 40 -2.76 -11.44 -10.49
C THR A 40 -3.03 -11.35 -12.00
N THR A 41 -1.96 -11.13 -12.76
CA THR A 41 -1.98 -10.89 -14.20
C THR A 41 -1.33 -12.09 -14.86
N SER A 42 -2.20 -12.99 -15.32
CA SER A 42 -1.79 -14.21 -16.01
C SER A 42 -1.10 -13.91 -17.35
N GLY A 43 0.23 -13.85 -17.31
CA GLY A 43 1.14 -14.14 -18.43
C GLY A 43 1.34 -13.06 -19.49
N GLN A 44 2.60 -12.66 -19.71
CA GLN A 44 3.38 -12.98 -20.92
C GLN A 44 4.87 -12.58 -20.72
N PRO A 45 5.88 -13.29 -21.27
CA PRO A 45 7.29 -13.03 -20.93
C PRO A 45 7.99 -12.03 -21.88
N SER A 46 8.72 -11.07 -21.30
CA SER A 46 9.79 -10.26 -21.92
C SER A 46 10.43 -9.38 -20.82
N HIS A 47 11.70 -8.96 -20.83
CA HIS A 47 12.90 -9.35 -21.58
C HIS A 47 14.12 -9.13 -20.63
N SER A 48 15.19 -9.92 -20.77
CA SER A 48 16.44 -9.74 -19.98
C SER A 48 17.16 -8.42 -20.31
N PRO A 49 17.91 -7.86 -19.33
CA PRO A 49 19.27 -7.40 -19.64
C PRO A 49 20.34 -7.89 -18.63
N LYS A 50 21.55 -8.16 -19.17
CA LYS A 50 22.84 -8.44 -18.49
C LYS A 50 23.97 -8.09 -19.50
N PRO A 51 25.22 -7.72 -19.13
CA PRO A 51 25.80 -7.38 -17.82
C PRO A 51 25.88 -5.84 -17.65
N ALA A 52 26.69 -5.18 -16.80
CA ALA A 52 27.75 -5.52 -15.83
C ALA A 52 27.66 -4.53 -14.62
N ASN A 53 28.54 -4.47 -13.61
CA ASN A 53 29.81 -5.11 -13.26
C ASN A 53 29.89 -5.19 -11.72
N ALA A 54 30.56 -6.19 -11.14
CA ALA A 54 30.81 -6.28 -9.70
C ALA A 54 32.30 -6.63 -9.49
N PRO A 55 32.94 -6.04 -8.46
CA PRO A 55 32.89 -6.70 -7.16
C PRO A 55 32.65 -5.75 -5.98
N ALA A 56 31.85 -6.22 -5.02
CA ALA A 56 31.80 -5.65 -3.67
C ALA A 56 31.95 -6.80 -2.65
N ALA A 57 33.07 -6.81 -1.94
CA ALA A 57 33.35 -7.71 -0.83
C ALA A 57 34.50 -7.12 0.03
N PRO A 58 34.55 -7.42 1.34
CA PRO A 58 33.45 -7.67 2.27
C PRO A 58 33.45 -6.65 3.43
N ALA A 59 32.34 -6.51 4.15
CA ALA A 59 32.30 -5.80 5.43
C ALA A 59 31.44 -6.54 6.46
N ALA A 60 32.10 -7.06 7.49
CA ALA A 60 31.56 -7.54 8.76
C ALA A 60 32.66 -7.28 9.82
N PRO A 61 32.33 -7.07 11.12
CA PRO A 61 31.06 -7.37 11.78
C PRO A 61 30.32 -6.12 12.27
N GLY A 62 29.17 -5.88 11.66
CA GLY A 62 28.10 -5.00 12.13
C GLY A 62 26.94 -5.28 11.18
N SER A 63 25.75 -5.60 11.68
CA SER A 63 24.66 -6.11 10.83
C SER A 63 24.41 -5.15 9.67
N THR A 64 24.35 -5.67 8.45
CA THR A 64 24.12 -4.83 7.26
C THR A 64 22.67 -4.34 7.27
N VAL A 65 22.37 -3.34 6.43
CA VAL A 65 20.99 -2.88 6.24
C VAL A 65 20.07 -4.04 5.80
N VAL A 66 20.59 -4.95 4.94
CA VAL A 66 19.88 -6.17 4.54
C VAL A 66 19.58 -7.07 5.73
N ASP A 67 20.53 -7.26 6.64
CA ASP A 67 20.37 -8.17 7.78
C ASP A 67 19.31 -7.66 8.78
N ARG A 68 19.19 -6.33 8.97
CA ARG A 68 18.10 -5.74 9.78
C ARG A 68 16.72 -5.90 9.15
N VAL A 69 16.61 -5.68 7.85
CA VAL A 69 15.36 -5.92 7.11
C VAL A 69 15.01 -7.42 7.17
N ARG A 70 15.98 -8.30 6.92
CA ARG A 70 15.82 -9.76 7.00
C ARG A 70 15.37 -10.20 8.39
N ALA A 71 16.06 -9.81 9.45
CA ALA A 71 15.68 -10.17 10.82
C ALA A 71 14.27 -9.68 11.22
N SER A 72 13.81 -8.56 10.66
CA SER A 72 12.44 -8.08 10.90
C SER A 72 11.40 -8.89 10.12
N VAL A 73 11.70 -9.26 8.87
CA VAL A 73 10.86 -10.16 8.06
C VAL A 73 10.81 -11.57 8.66
N ASP A 74 11.94 -12.12 9.12
CA ASP A 74 12.02 -13.45 9.73
C ASP A 74 11.19 -13.51 11.02
N ARG A 75 11.28 -12.51 11.90
CA ARG A 75 10.41 -12.41 13.09
C ARG A 75 8.92 -12.33 12.73
N ALA A 76 8.55 -11.65 11.64
CA ALA A 76 7.18 -11.63 11.16
C ALA A 76 6.75 -13.02 10.64
N LEU A 77 7.61 -13.72 9.89
CA LEU A 77 7.37 -15.08 9.42
C LEU A 77 7.26 -16.10 10.56
N GLU A 78 8.03 -15.96 11.63
CA GLU A 78 7.90 -16.77 12.86
C GLU A 78 6.51 -16.61 13.49
N ILE A 79 6.04 -15.37 13.65
CA ILE A 79 4.68 -15.08 14.16
C ILE A 79 3.60 -15.69 13.26
N LEU A 80 3.80 -15.70 11.93
CA LEU A 80 2.86 -16.26 10.97
C LEU A 80 2.88 -17.78 10.88
N ARG A 81 4.00 -18.41 11.24
CA ARG A 81 4.18 -19.87 11.21
C ARG A 81 3.95 -20.55 12.56
N ASP A 82 3.94 -19.81 13.67
CA ASP A 82 3.62 -20.35 15.01
C ASP A 82 2.22 -20.99 15.02
N PRO A 83 2.10 -22.31 15.30
CA PRO A 83 0.80 -22.99 15.43
C PRO A 83 -0.13 -22.35 16.47
N LYS A 84 0.43 -21.72 17.52
CA LYS A 84 -0.34 -21.04 18.58
C LYS A 84 -0.92 -19.71 18.12
N MET A 85 -0.40 -19.13 17.06
CA MET A 85 -0.92 -17.89 16.45
C MET A 85 -1.98 -18.17 15.39
N GLN A 86 -2.30 -19.43 15.07
CA GLN A 86 -3.23 -19.78 13.99
C GLN A 86 -4.70 -19.62 14.35
N GLY A 87 -5.53 -19.50 13.32
CA GLY A 87 -6.99 -19.43 13.45
C GLY A 87 -7.53 -18.04 13.83
N LYS A 88 -8.84 -17.88 13.70
CA LYS A 88 -9.55 -16.60 13.87
C LYS A 88 -9.50 -16.05 15.30
N ALA A 89 -9.49 -16.94 16.30
CA ALA A 89 -9.43 -16.55 17.72
C ALA A 89 -8.12 -15.79 18.05
N ASN A 90 -7.01 -16.14 17.39
CA ASN A 90 -5.70 -15.56 17.63
C ASN A 90 -5.37 -14.35 16.74
N THR A 91 -6.26 -13.97 15.80
CA THR A 91 -6.03 -12.86 14.86
C THR A 91 -5.62 -11.57 15.56
N ALA A 92 -6.29 -11.18 16.65
CA ALA A 92 -6.00 -9.93 17.35
C ALA A 92 -4.58 -9.90 17.98
N GLU A 93 -4.13 -11.01 18.58
CA GLU A 93 -2.79 -11.11 19.17
C GLU A 93 -1.71 -11.25 18.07
N ARG A 94 -1.98 -12.01 17.01
CA ARG A 94 -1.12 -12.11 15.81
C ARG A 94 -0.90 -10.73 15.20
N HIS A 95 -1.96 -9.97 14.95
CA HIS A 95 -1.93 -8.59 14.46
C HIS A 95 -1.15 -7.65 15.39
N LYS A 96 -1.33 -7.77 16.70
CA LYS A 96 -0.61 -6.97 17.70
C LYS A 96 0.90 -7.23 17.67
N ARG A 97 1.33 -8.49 17.56
CA ARG A 97 2.76 -8.86 17.44
C ARG A 97 3.38 -8.36 16.13
N LEU A 98 2.67 -8.51 15.02
CA LEU A 98 3.10 -7.99 13.71
C LEU A 98 3.20 -6.45 13.70
N ARG A 99 2.29 -5.74 14.39
CA ARG A 99 2.43 -4.28 14.61
C ARG A 99 3.69 -3.95 15.41
N ALA A 100 4.01 -4.68 16.46
CA ALA A 100 5.23 -4.44 17.25
C ALA A 100 6.51 -4.61 16.41
N VAL A 101 6.61 -5.68 15.61
CA VAL A 101 7.75 -5.87 14.68
C VAL A 101 7.82 -4.73 13.65
N SER A 102 6.68 -4.26 13.16
CA SER A 102 6.61 -3.12 12.23
C SER A 102 7.07 -1.82 12.91
N ASP A 103 6.65 -1.55 14.15
CA ASP A 103 7.02 -0.35 14.90
C ASP A 103 8.52 -0.24 15.19
N GLU A 104 9.21 -1.37 15.29
CA GLU A 104 10.67 -1.41 15.39
C GLU A 104 11.37 -1.21 14.05
N MET A 105 10.74 -1.57 12.93
CA MET A 105 11.33 -1.58 11.59
C MET A 105 11.14 -0.25 10.82
N PHE A 106 9.98 0.38 10.95
CA PHE A 106 9.58 1.55 10.16
C PHE A 106 9.84 2.89 10.88
N ASP A 107 10.16 3.93 10.11
CA ASP A 107 9.90 5.32 10.53
C ASP A 107 8.56 5.77 9.92
N TRP A 108 7.51 5.60 10.71
CA TRP A 108 6.16 6.05 10.36
C TRP A 108 6.07 7.55 10.10
N THR A 109 6.91 8.37 10.74
CA THR A 109 6.91 9.84 10.54
C THR A 109 7.55 10.20 9.21
N ALA A 110 8.64 9.54 8.82
CA ALA A 110 9.23 9.69 7.48
C ALA A 110 8.26 9.23 6.38
N MET A 111 7.61 8.07 6.53
CA MET A 111 6.58 7.59 5.60
C MET A 111 5.39 8.57 5.49
N ALA A 112 4.89 9.07 6.63
CA ALA A 112 3.80 10.05 6.68
C ALA A 112 4.20 11.39 6.05
N ARG A 113 5.43 11.87 6.29
CA ARG A 113 6.00 13.06 5.65
C ARG A 113 6.10 12.87 4.14
N LYS A 114 6.58 11.72 3.66
CA LYS A 114 6.71 11.40 2.23
C LYS A 114 5.34 11.38 1.53
N SER A 115 4.31 10.83 2.20
CA SER A 115 2.94 10.79 1.69
C SER A 115 2.20 12.15 1.71
N LEU A 116 2.55 13.10 2.58
CA LEU A 116 2.00 14.47 2.52
C LEU A 116 2.83 15.46 1.71
N GLY A 117 4.11 15.18 1.50
CA GLY A 117 5.01 16.01 0.69
C GLY A 117 5.04 17.47 1.13
N VAL A 118 4.76 18.39 0.21
CA VAL A 118 4.79 19.84 0.46
C VAL A 118 3.80 20.27 1.55
N HIS A 119 2.69 19.55 1.74
CA HIS A 119 1.67 19.90 2.74
C HIS A 119 2.13 19.60 4.17
N TRP A 120 3.06 18.66 4.38
CA TRP A 120 3.64 18.37 5.70
C TRP A 120 4.22 19.60 6.40
N ARG A 121 4.83 20.50 5.61
CA ARG A 121 5.45 21.74 6.11
C ARG A 121 4.45 22.72 6.71
N LYS A 122 3.15 22.62 6.36
CA LYS A 122 2.07 23.47 6.85
C LYS A 122 1.48 22.97 8.18
N LEU A 123 1.75 21.72 8.57
CA LEU A 123 1.20 21.13 9.78
C LEU A 123 2.04 21.48 11.01
N ASN A 124 1.36 21.73 12.13
CA ASN A 124 1.96 21.75 13.47
C ASN A 124 2.21 20.32 13.98
N ASP A 125 2.95 20.15 15.08
CA ASP A 125 3.37 18.82 15.55
C ASP A 125 2.22 17.95 16.07
N LYS A 126 1.13 18.56 16.58
CA LYS A 126 -0.08 17.83 16.97
C LYS A 126 -0.76 17.20 15.74
N ASP A 127 -0.88 17.96 14.66
CA ASP A 127 -1.47 17.48 13.40
C ASP A 127 -0.58 16.48 12.68
N ARG A 128 0.75 16.67 12.72
CA ARG A 128 1.72 15.66 12.26
C ARG A 128 1.54 14.35 13.01
N ALA A 129 1.51 14.37 14.34
CA ALA A 129 1.32 13.17 15.15
C ALA A 129 -0.04 12.50 14.91
N ARG A 130 -1.13 13.30 14.83
CA ARG A 130 -2.48 12.80 14.51
C ARG A 130 -2.52 12.10 13.15
N PHE A 131 -1.91 12.71 12.13
CA PHE A 131 -1.82 12.12 10.80
C PHE A 131 -0.95 10.86 10.78
N THR A 132 0.26 10.89 11.34
CA THR A 132 1.16 9.72 11.41
C THR A 132 0.47 8.51 12.05
N ASN A 133 -0.20 8.70 13.18
CA ASN A 133 -0.95 7.62 13.85
C ASN A 133 -2.09 7.10 12.98
N THR A 134 -2.87 7.98 12.35
CA THR A 134 -3.98 7.57 11.47
C THR A 134 -3.50 6.88 10.20
N PHE A 135 -2.37 7.30 9.64
CA PHE A 135 -1.74 6.71 8.47
C PHE A 135 -1.19 5.31 8.79
N LYS A 136 -0.50 5.16 9.92
CA LYS A 136 -0.07 3.86 10.46
C LYS A 136 -1.24 2.90 10.65
N ASP A 137 -2.34 3.34 11.29
CA ASP A 137 -3.54 2.53 11.49
C ASP A 137 -4.16 2.06 10.15
N LEU A 138 -4.22 2.96 9.17
CA LEU A 138 -4.75 2.69 7.83
C LEU A 138 -3.92 1.62 7.10
N LEU A 139 -2.59 1.75 7.12
CA LEU A 139 -1.67 0.77 6.54
C LEU A 139 -1.79 -0.58 7.25
N ALA A 140 -1.72 -0.57 8.59
CA ALA A 140 -1.78 -1.78 9.40
C ALA A 140 -3.07 -2.56 9.15
N LYS A 141 -4.24 -1.89 9.09
CA LYS A 141 -5.51 -2.56 8.79
C LYS A 141 -5.44 -3.30 7.44
N TYR A 142 -5.06 -2.61 6.36
CA TYR A 142 -5.07 -3.23 5.03
C TYR A 142 -4.07 -4.39 4.90
N TYR A 143 -2.84 -4.20 5.36
CA TYR A 143 -1.77 -5.17 5.17
C TYR A 143 -1.86 -6.36 6.12
N LEU A 144 -2.34 -6.19 7.37
CA LEU A 144 -2.56 -7.32 8.27
C LEU A 144 -3.70 -8.23 7.76
N ASP A 145 -4.75 -7.66 7.15
CA ASP A 145 -5.82 -8.42 6.51
C ASP A 145 -5.34 -9.21 5.27
N GLN A 146 -4.27 -8.75 4.58
CA GLN A 146 -3.62 -9.54 3.51
C GLN A 146 -2.67 -10.60 4.08
N ILE A 147 -1.90 -10.24 5.11
CA ILE A 147 -0.95 -11.14 5.78
C ILE A 147 -1.68 -12.33 6.44
N ASP A 148 -2.91 -12.16 6.90
CA ASP A 148 -3.76 -13.27 7.37
C ASP A 148 -4.14 -14.30 6.29
N ARG A 149 -3.86 -14.03 5.01
CA ARG A 149 -4.01 -14.98 3.89
C ARG A 149 -2.76 -15.85 3.69
N PHE A 150 -1.66 -15.53 4.36
CA PHE A 150 -0.39 -16.26 4.29
C PHE A 150 -0.59 -17.69 4.82
N GLN A 151 -0.39 -18.69 3.95
CA GLN A 151 -0.66 -20.10 4.25
C GLN A 151 0.55 -20.86 4.80
N GLY A 152 1.70 -20.19 4.95
CA GLY A 152 2.94 -20.77 5.46
C GLY A 152 3.82 -21.40 4.38
N GLN A 153 3.29 -21.55 3.16
CA GLN A 153 3.96 -22.17 1.99
C GLN A 153 4.77 -21.17 1.18
N GLU A 154 4.57 -19.88 1.41
CA GLU A 154 5.21 -18.79 0.71
C GLU A 154 6.70 -18.69 1.09
N GLN A 155 7.52 -18.33 0.11
CA GLN A 155 8.97 -18.23 0.25
C GLN A 155 9.42 -16.78 0.12
N VAL A 156 10.41 -16.39 0.93
CA VAL A 156 11.00 -15.05 0.89
C VAL A 156 12.43 -15.15 0.39
N LEU A 157 12.72 -14.46 -0.71
CA LEU A 157 14.02 -14.47 -1.37
C LEU A 157 14.62 -13.05 -1.36
N PHE A 158 15.69 -12.84 -0.61
CA PHE A 158 16.45 -11.58 -0.67
C PHE A 158 17.32 -11.57 -1.93
N LYS A 159 17.16 -10.53 -2.75
CA LYS A 159 17.84 -10.37 -4.06
C LYS A 159 19.00 -9.36 -4.02
N GLY A 160 19.39 -8.90 -2.83
CA GLY A 160 20.51 -7.97 -2.60
C GLY A 160 20.07 -6.52 -2.39
N THR A 161 20.98 -5.57 -2.67
CA THR A 161 20.76 -4.13 -2.47
C THR A 161 20.81 -3.33 -3.78
N GLY A 162 20.25 -2.13 -3.73
CA GLY A 162 20.45 -1.05 -4.71
C GLY A 162 20.53 0.31 -4.02
N SER A 163 20.45 1.38 -4.81
CA SER A 163 20.42 2.76 -4.32
C SER A 163 19.00 3.32 -4.45
N GLY A 164 18.50 3.95 -3.39
CA GLY A 164 17.23 4.66 -3.37
C GLY A 164 17.36 6.15 -3.64
N SER A 165 16.27 6.87 -3.38
CA SER A 165 16.24 8.34 -3.34
C SER A 165 16.95 8.90 -2.11
N GLU A 166 17.37 10.17 -2.11
CA GLU A 166 17.79 10.92 -0.90
C GLU A 166 18.94 10.28 -0.06
N GLY A 167 19.66 9.30 -0.62
CA GLY A 167 20.70 8.54 0.08
C GLY A 167 20.23 7.24 0.73
N ASP A 168 18.94 6.88 0.56
CA ASP A 168 18.37 5.62 1.02
C ASP A 168 19.08 4.40 0.40
N VAL A 169 19.19 3.32 1.16
CA VAL A 169 19.57 1.99 0.66
C VAL A 169 18.30 1.24 0.27
N GLU A 170 18.26 0.74 -0.95
CA GLU A 170 17.20 -0.15 -1.44
C GLU A 170 17.54 -1.60 -1.06
N VAL A 171 16.66 -2.30 -0.37
CA VAL A 171 16.77 -3.76 -0.09
C VAL A 171 15.72 -4.50 -0.89
N LYS A 172 16.16 -5.41 -1.77
CA LYS A 172 15.30 -6.14 -2.71
C LYS A 172 14.89 -7.49 -2.14
N MET A 173 13.60 -7.76 -2.14
CA MET A 173 12.98 -9.00 -1.71
C MET A 173 11.99 -9.48 -2.77
N THR A 174 11.83 -10.78 -2.91
CA THR A 174 10.73 -11.40 -3.68
C THR A 174 9.97 -12.31 -2.74
N LEU A 175 8.66 -12.09 -2.64
CA LEU A 175 7.73 -13.03 -2.03
C LEU A 175 7.23 -13.97 -3.13
N VAL A 176 7.49 -15.28 -3.00
CA VAL A 176 6.93 -16.31 -3.88
C VAL A 176 5.69 -16.87 -3.19
N THR A 177 4.52 -16.70 -3.79
CA THR A 177 3.24 -17.17 -3.22
C THR A 177 3.10 -18.70 -3.27
N SER A 178 2.06 -19.24 -2.62
CA SER A 178 1.66 -20.64 -2.80
C SER A 178 1.30 -20.97 -4.26
N SER A 179 0.75 -20.02 -5.02
CA SER A 179 0.47 -20.12 -6.45
C SER A 179 1.69 -19.97 -7.38
N LYS A 180 2.91 -19.86 -6.83
CA LYS A 180 4.18 -19.61 -7.56
C LYS A 180 4.27 -18.26 -8.27
N GLU A 181 3.47 -17.30 -7.86
CA GLU A 181 3.57 -15.91 -8.30
C GLU A 181 4.74 -15.22 -7.57
N GLU A 182 5.59 -14.50 -8.29
CA GLU A 182 6.71 -13.73 -7.72
C GLU A 182 6.30 -12.27 -7.54
N VAL A 183 6.08 -11.85 -6.29
CA VAL A 183 5.77 -10.47 -5.92
C VAL A 183 7.05 -9.75 -5.47
N PRO A 184 7.63 -8.83 -6.27
CA PRO A 184 8.79 -8.06 -5.86
C PRO A 184 8.40 -6.99 -4.82
N ILE A 185 9.17 -6.94 -3.74
CA ILE A 185 8.99 -6.02 -2.60
C ILE A 185 10.35 -5.36 -2.32
N HIS A 186 10.40 -4.04 -2.40
CA HIS A 186 11.62 -3.25 -2.26
C HIS A 186 11.46 -2.33 -1.05
N PHE A 187 12.33 -2.46 -0.04
CA PHE A 187 12.36 -1.60 1.14
C PHE A 187 13.37 -0.47 0.93
N PHE A 188 12.98 0.77 1.22
CA PHE A 188 13.88 1.92 1.22
C PHE A 188 14.24 2.26 2.66
N VAL A 189 15.53 2.23 2.98
CA VAL A 189 16.06 2.34 4.35
C VAL A 189 16.96 3.57 4.45
N ASP A 190 16.70 4.43 5.44
CA ASP A 190 17.45 5.66 5.66
C ASP A 190 18.79 5.43 6.39
N THR A 191 19.51 6.53 6.64
CA THR A 191 20.77 6.52 7.40
C THR A 191 20.59 6.14 8.87
N ASN A 192 19.39 6.32 9.44
CA ASN A 192 19.02 5.84 10.78
C ASN A 192 18.65 4.34 10.78
N GLN A 193 18.79 3.66 9.64
CA GLN A 193 18.53 2.23 9.46
C GLN A 193 17.05 1.86 9.63
N LYS A 194 16.16 2.82 9.44
CA LYS A 194 14.69 2.67 9.49
C LYS A 194 14.12 2.61 8.09
N VAL A 195 13.08 1.81 7.89
CA VAL A 195 12.37 1.77 6.62
C VAL A 195 11.49 3.02 6.49
N VAL A 196 11.75 3.82 5.45
CA VAL A 196 11.08 5.10 5.16
C VAL A 196 10.10 5.03 3.99
N ASP A 197 10.12 3.92 3.23
CA ASP A 197 9.11 3.58 2.22
C ASP A 197 9.22 2.09 1.84
N VAL A 198 8.16 1.56 1.23
CA VAL A 198 8.16 0.22 0.61
C VAL A 198 7.51 0.35 -0.75
N SER A 199 8.08 -0.32 -1.74
CA SER A 199 7.48 -0.52 -3.06
C SER A 199 7.09 -1.98 -3.24
N ILE A 200 5.85 -2.23 -3.69
CA ILE A 200 5.32 -3.56 -4.01
C ILE A 200 4.92 -3.51 -5.48
N GLU A 201 5.43 -4.43 -6.30
CA GLU A 201 5.23 -4.42 -7.77
C GLU A 201 5.62 -3.08 -8.43
N GLY A 202 6.64 -2.40 -7.90
CA GLY A 202 7.06 -1.08 -8.38
C GLY A 202 6.23 0.10 -7.85
N VAL A 203 5.12 -0.15 -7.15
CA VAL A 203 4.28 0.90 -6.55
C VAL A 203 4.73 1.22 -5.12
N SER A 204 5.38 2.38 -4.94
CA SER A 204 5.69 2.95 -3.62
C SER A 204 4.41 3.25 -2.84
N ILE A 205 4.33 2.76 -1.59
CA ILE A 205 3.21 3.01 -0.67
C ILE A 205 3.08 4.51 -0.44
N ALA A 206 4.17 5.20 -0.05
CA ALA A 206 4.10 6.62 0.27
C ALA A 206 3.67 7.47 -0.94
N ASN A 207 4.16 7.16 -2.15
CA ASN A 207 3.83 7.91 -3.36
C ASN A 207 2.40 7.63 -3.86
N HIS A 208 1.90 6.39 -3.74
CA HIS A 208 0.50 6.06 -4.04
C HIS A 208 -0.47 6.89 -3.21
N TYR A 209 -0.23 6.95 -1.90
CA TYR A 209 -1.03 7.79 -1.00
C TYR A 209 -0.84 9.29 -1.26
N ARG A 210 0.37 9.73 -1.66
CA ARG A 210 0.66 11.14 -1.97
C ARG A 210 -0.25 11.72 -3.06
N GLY A 211 -0.42 11.02 -4.18
CA GLY A 211 -1.32 11.49 -5.25
C GLY A 211 -2.78 11.61 -4.80
N THR A 212 -3.17 10.84 -3.79
CA THR A 212 -4.51 10.89 -3.18
C THR A 212 -4.64 12.04 -2.17
N PHE A 213 -3.67 12.19 -1.27
CA PHE A 213 -3.70 13.22 -0.22
C PHE A 213 -3.49 14.62 -0.78
N ASP A 214 -2.63 14.79 -1.78
CA ASP A 214 -2.48 16.06 -2.49
C ASP A 214 -3.82 16.54 -3.08
N ARG A 215 -4.54 15.66 -3.78
CA ARG A 215 -5.88 15.96 -4.32
C ARG A 215 -6.88 16.33 -3.22
N LEU A 216 -6.81 15.69 -2.05
CA LEU A 216 -7.70 16.01 -0.92
C LEU A 216 -7.37 17.35 -0.25
N LEU A 217 -6.10 17.74 -0.21
CA LEU A 217 -5.61 18.97 0.43
C LEU A 217 -5.58 20.19 -0.50
N VAL A 218 -5.59 19.98 -1.82
CA VAL A 218 -5.85 21.03 -2.81
C VAL A 218 -7.33 21.41 -2.86
N ASN A 219 -8.24 20.44 -2.64
CA ASN A 219 -9.70 20.63 -2.75
C ASN A 219 -10.43 20.66 -1.40
N GLY A 220 -9.74 20.87 -0.28
CA GLY A 220 -10.34 20.80 1.06
C GLY A 220 -9.32 21.02 2.17
N THR A 221 -9.79 20.95 3.43
CA THR A 221 -8.91 21.15 4.59
C THR A 221 -8.21 19.87 5.05
N PHE A 222 -7.15 20.03 5.85
CA PHE A 222 -6.53 18.91 6.55
C PHE A 222 -7.53 18.15 7.43
N ASP A 223 -8.43 18.84 8.13
CA ASP A 223 -9.46 18.20 8.95
C ASP A 223 -10.47 17.39 8.11
N ASP A 224 -10.82 17.84 6.91
CA ASP A 224 -11.70 17.09 6.01
C ASP A 224 -11.03 15.82 5.49
N MET A 225 -9.72 15.87 5.22
CA MET A 225 -8.92 14.69 4.93
C MET A 225 -8.87 13.76 6.15
N MET A 226 -8.54 14.26 7.34
CA MET A 226 -8.47 13.45 8.57
C MET A 226 -9.80 12.74 8.86
N LYS A 227 -10.93 13.45 8.81
CA LYS A 227 -12.28 12.87 8.96
C LYS A 227 -12.55 11.76 7.91
N LYS A 228 -12.03 11.88 6.68
CA LYS A 228 -12.15 10.83 5.65
C LYS A 228 -11.30 9.60 5.98
N LEU A 229 -10.09 9.78 6.52
CA LEU A 229 -9.19 8.68 6.91
C LEU A 229 -9.67 7.96 8.19
N GLU A 230 -10.05 8.71 9.22
CA GLU A 230 -10.56 8.20 10.50
C GLU A 230 -11.82 7.33 10.30
N ARG A 231 -12.73 7.72 9.39
CA ARG A 231 -13.88 6.89 8.98
C ARG A 231 -13.50 5.58 8.29
N LYS A 232 -12.36 5.51 7.60
CA LYS A 232 -11.89 4.28 6.93
C LYS A 232 -11.22 3.30 7.88
N ARG A 233 -10.70 3.77 9.02
CA ARG A 233 -10.18 2.91 10.09
C ARG A 233 -11.27 2.11 10.79
N GLY A 234 -12.47 2.69 10.93
CA GLY A 234 -13.58 2.14 11.74
C GLY A 234 -14.62 1.27 11.00
N LYS A 235 -14.36 0.88 9.74
CA LYS A 235 -15.09 -0.18 9.04
C LYS A 235 -14.23 -1.43 8.97
#